data_AF-A0A0C2WZ52-F1
#
_entry.id   AF-A0A0C2WZ52-F1
#
_cell.length_a   1.000
_cell.length_b   1.000
_cell.length_c   1.000
_cell.angle_alpha   90.00
_cell.angle_beta   90.00
_cell.angle_gamma   90.00
#
_symmetry.space_group_name_H-M   'P 1'
#
loop_
_entity.id
_entity.type
_entity.pdbx_description
1 polymer ?
#
loop_
_entity_poly.entity_id
_entity_poly.type
_entity_poly.pdbx_seq_one_letter_code
_entity_poly.pdbx_strand_id
1 'polypeptide(L)'
;MEWDILILMLERRNLVAHQGTASIKFMNFDGLLPYKLLYSITRLLNGKFAERPPLEEFSIEAIGSQLWNPQISGCRRCICSFRVCDHPVRTLSDPDSLGDDRNRNLGLLWSYPTPSEHTAPNPPLSAYLTEWVKEKRTRRLKFMEMSKAARRRVLRSVVWGSEITGRYIVNRYSMDGAYFAE
;
A
#
# COMPACT_ATOMS: atom_id res chain seq x y z
N MET A 1 -1.05 1.77 -2.35
CA MET A 1 -0.19 1.10 -1.36
C MET A 1 -0.89 -0.14 -0.88
N GLU A 2 -0.17 -1.24 -0.72
CA GLU A 2 -0.62 -2.47 -0.04
C GLU A 2 0.27 -2.59 1.20
N TRP A 3 -0.09 -1.87 2.27
CA TRP A 3 0.78 -1.77 3.45
C TRP A 3 0.83 -3.09 4.22
N ASP A 4 -0.26 -3.85 4.22
CA ASP A 4 -0.31 -5.25 4.68
C ASP A 4 0.78 -6.11 4.03
N ILE A 5 0.92 -6.04 2.70
CA ILE A 5 1.90 -6.82 1.96
C ILE A 5 3.33 -6.36 2.24
N LEU A 6 3.57 -5.03 2.34
CA LEU A 6 4.90 -4.51 2.67
C LEU A 6 5.40 -5.05 4.01
N ILE A 7 4.53 -5.04 5.02
CA ILE A 7 4.82 -5.59 6.35
C ILE A 7 5.19 -7.08 6.25
N LEU A 8 4.40 -7.89 5.54
CA LEU A 8 4.70 -9.30 5.36
C LEU A 8 6.02 -9.56 4.64
N MET A 9 6.38 -8.75 3.64
CA MET A 9 7.68 -8.85 2.97
C MET A 9 8.84 -8.55 3.94
N LEU A 10 8.68 -7.58 4.84
CA LEU A 10 9.67 -7.22 5.86
C LEU A 10 9.79 -8.27 6.98
N GLU A 11 8.67 -8.74 7.53
CA GLU A 11 8.62 -9.84 8.50
C GLU A 11 9.31 -11.08 7.93
N ARG A 12 8.97 -11.43 6.69
CA ARG A 12 9.55 -12.57 5.99
C ARG A 12 11.05 -12.42 5.75
N ARG A 13 11.53 -11.23 5.37
CA ARG A 13 12.97 -10.98 5.17
C ARG A 13 13.78 -11.15 6.45
N ASN A 14 13.22 -10.76 7.60
CA ASN A 14 13.87 -10.94 8.89
C ASN A 14 13.97 -12.42 9.30
N LEU A 15 12.98 -13.25 8.94
CA LEU A 15 13.04 -14.71 9.17
C LEU A 15 14.17 -15.38 8.37
N VAL A 16 14.47 -14.90 7.15
CA VAL A 16 15.54 -15.47 6.30
C VAL A 16 16.90 -14.80 6.47
N ALA A 17 17.01 -13.70 7.23
CA ALA A 17 18.21 -12.84 7.26
C ALA A 17 19.53 -13.59 7.54
N HIS A 18 19.49 -14.68 8.32
CA HIS A 18 20.64 -15.54 8.61
C HIS A 18 21.19 -16.29 7.38
N GLN A 19 20.46 -16.36 6.28
CA GLN A 19 20.84 -17.02 5.02
C GLN A 19 21.54 -16.03 4.04
N GLY A 20 22.34 -15.09 4.57
CA GLY A 20 23.07 -14.11 3.77
C GLY A 20 22.21 -12.99 3.16
N THR A 21 20.97 -12.80 3.61
CA THR A 21 20.10 -11.76 3.05
C THR A 21 20.60 -10.37 3.41
N ALA A 22 20.94 -9.56 2.41
CA ALA A 22 21.42 -8.20 2.63
C ALA A 22 20.38 -7.36 3.41
N SER A 23 20.85 -6.55 4.36
CA SER A 23 20.06 -5.53 5.06
C SER A 23 19.32 -4.64 4.06
N ILE A 24 18.00 -4.44 4.27
CA ILE A 24 17.31 -3.32 3.61
C ILE A 24 17.83 -2.05 4.26
N LYS A 25 18.49 -1.25 3.44
CA LYS A 25 18.97 0.08 3.80
C LYS A 25 18.02 1.14 3.21
N PHE A 26 17.81 1.13 1.89
CA PHE A 26 17.08 2.18 1.14
C PHE A 26 15.62 1.74 0.90
N MET A 27 14.62 2.54 1.31
CA MET A 27 13.20 2.33 0.96
C MET A 27 12.52 3.66 0.65
N ASN A 28 11.96 3.77 -0.56
CA ASN A 28 11.28 4.97 -1.05
C ASN A 28 9.76 4.79 -1.05
N PHE A 29 9.02 5.88 -0.84
CA PHE A 29 7.56 5.91 -0.88
C PHE A 29 7.05 7.15 -1.61
N ASP A 30 6.10 6.99 -2.53
CA ASP A 30 5.41 8.09 -3.23
C ASP A 30 4.35 8.79 -2.34
N GLY A 31 4.49 8.67 -1.02
CA GLY A 31 3.50 9.04 -0.03
C GLY A 31 4.09 9.06 1.38
N LEU A 32 3.31 9.55 2.34
CA LEU A 32 3.77 9.61 3.72
C LEU A 32 3.67 8.22 4.37
N LEU A 33 4.65 7.83 5.17
CA LEU A 33 4.55 6.62 5.98
C LEU A 33 3.39 6.77 7.00
N PRO A 34 2.50 5.77 7.17
CA PRO A 34 1.48 5.81 8.20
C PRO A 34 2.10 5.86 9.58
N TYR A 35 1.64 6.76 10.44
CA TYR A 35 2.22 6.90 11.78
C TYR A 35 2.04 5.62 12.61
N LYS A 36 0.87 4.97 12.49
CA LYS A 36 0.59 3.63 13.04
C LYS A 36 1.62 2.55 12.63
N LEU A 37 2.26 2.69 11.46
CA LEU A 37 3.22 1.72 10.93
C LEU A 37 4.67 2.13 11.10
N LEU A 38 4.97 3.39 11.42
CA LEU A 38 6.34 3.89 11.58
C LEU A 38 7.14 3.02 12.55
N TYR A 39 6.59 2.73 13.74
CA TYR A 39 7.27 1.88 14.72
C TYR A 39 7.54 0.47 14.18
N SER A 40 6.52 -0.25 13.71
CA SER A 40 6.69 -1.63 13.26
C SER A 40 7.61 -1.73 12.03
N ILE A 41 7.52 -0.79 11.07
CA ILE A 41 8.40 -0.74 9.90
C ILE A 41 9.85 -0.40 10.31
N THR A 42 10.08 0.59 11.18
CA THR A 42 11.42 0.89 11.70
C THR A 42 12.01 -0.28 12.47
N ARG A 43 11.22 -1.01 13.27
CA ARG A 43 11.67 -2.21 13.97
C ARG A 43 12.06 -3.32 12.98
N LEU A 44 11.22 -3.59 11.99
CA LEU A 44 11.48 -4.61 10.99
C LEU A 44 12.70 -4.28 10.13
N LEU A 45 12.91 -3.02 9.74
CA LEU A 45 14.13 -2.59 9.03
C LEU A 45 15.41 -2.77 9.86
N ASN A 46 15.32 -2.74 11.20
CA ASN A 46 16.40 -3.05 12.11
C ASN A 46 16.59 -4.57 12.36
N GLY A 47 15.98 -5.45 11.54
CA GLY A 47 16.03 -6.90 11.73
C GLY A 47 15.21 -7.41 12.92
N LYS A 48 14.43 -6.55 13.59
CA LYS A 48 13.72 -6.88 14.83
C LYS A 48 12.24 -7.06 14.56
N PHE A 49 11.69 -8.17 15.04
CA PHE A 49 10.24 -8.31 15.14
C PHE A 49 9.68 -7.25 16.12
N ALA A 50 8.43 -6.90 15.88
CA ALA A 50 7.64 -6.00 16.69
C ALA A 50 6.18 -6.44 16.64
N GLU A 51 5.45 -6.14 17.70
CA GLU A 51 4.00 -6.14 17.63
C GLU A 51 3.54 -5.14 16.57
N ARG A 52 2.43 -5.48 15.91
CA ARG A 52 1.77 -4.66 14.91
C ARG A 52 0.27 -4.88 14.97
N PRO A 53 -0.55 -3.91 14.52
CA PRO A 53 -1.98 -4.15 14.39
C PRO A 53 -2.29 -5.19 13.27
N PRO A 54 -3.55 -5.63 13.16
CA PRO A 54 -4.01 -6.57 12.15
C PRO A 54 -3.70 -6.10 10.71
N LEU A 55 -3.52 -7.05 9.79
CA LEU A 55 -3.24 -6.76 8.37
C LEU A 55 -4.44 -6.08 7.69
N GLU A 56 -5.63 -6.43 8.19
CA GLU A 56 -6.95 -5.94 7.84
C GLU A 56 -7.01 -4.41 7.87
N GLU A 57 -6.49 -3.77 8.93
CA GLU A 57 -6.43 -2.30 9.08
C GLU A 57 -5.62 -1.61 7.97
N PHE A 58 -4.62 -2.30 7.42
CA PHE A 58 -3.64 -1.75 6.47
C PHE A 58 -3.81 -2.28 5.04
N SER A 59 -4.85 -3.09 4.83
CA SER A 59 -5.22 -3.66 3.55
C SER A 59 -5.65 -2.59 2.55
N ILE A 60 -5.57 -2.93 1.25
CA ILE A 60 -6.09 -2.09 0.17
C ILE A 60 -7.61 -1.84 0.33
N GLU A 61 -8.34 -2.73 0.99
CA GLU A 61 -9.78 -2.59 1.25
C GLU A 61 -10.08 -1.58 2.37
N ALA A 62 -9.30 -1.56 3.44
CA ALA A 62 -9.41 -0.55 4.50
C ALA A 62 -9.03 0.86 3.99
N ILE A 63 -8.08 0.96 3.06
CA ILE A 63 -7.84 2.20 2.32
C ILE A 63 -9.08 2.54 1.46
N GLY A 64 -9.65 1.57 0.76
CA GLY A 64 -10.83 1.75 -0.10
C GLY A 64 -12.06 2.25 0.64
N SER A 65 -12.41 1.63 1.77
CA SER A 65 -13.59 2.02 2.56
C SER A 65 -13.48 3.46 3.10
N GLN A 66 -12.28 3.89 3.52
CA GLN A 66 -12.04 5.27 3.93
C GLN A 66 -12.03 6.24 2.72
N LEU A 67 -11.33 5.87 1.64
CA LEU A 67 -11.14 6.73 0.47
C LEU A 67 -12.45 7.02 -0.26
N TRP A 68 -13.41 6.10 -0.22
CA TRP A 68 -14.69 6.22 -0.92
C TRP A 68 -15.90 6.54 -0.03
N ASN A 69 -15.73 6.63 1.29
CA ASN A 69 -16.78 7.11 2.21
C ASN A 69 -16.82 8.65 2.25
N PRO A 70 -17.92 9.32 1.84
CA PRO A 70 -18.00 10.78 1.83
C PRO A 70 -17.99 11.42 3.22
N GLN A 71 -18.30 10.68 4.29
CA GLN A 71 -18.35 11.19 5.67
C GLN A 71 -16.97 11.32 6.33
N ILE A 72 -15.91 10.78 5.70
CA ILE A 72 -14.53 10.85 6.22
C ILE A 72 -13.82 12.02 5.52
N SER A 73 -13.33 13.00 6.28
CA SER A 73 -12.53 14.12 5.76
C SER A 73 -11.17 13.67 5.21
N GLY A 74 -10.55 14.51 4.38
CA GLY A 74 -9.14 14.37 4.00
C GLY A 74 -8.86 14.04 2.53
N CYS A 75 -7.62 14.31 2.14
CA CYS A 75 -7.15 14.12 0.77
C CYS A 75 -6.73 12.67 0.48
N ARG A 76 -6.62 12.32 -0.81
CA ARG A 76 -6.22 10.97 -1.23
C ARG A 76 -4.85 10.55 -0.68
N ARG A 77 -3.89 11.47 -0.52
CA ARG A 77 -2.55 11.17 0.04
C ARG A 77 -2.65 10.79 1.52
N CYS A 78 -3.37 11.57 2.33
CA CYS A 78 -3.50 11.32 3.76
C CYS A 78 -4.26 10.02 4.08
N ILE A 79 -5.38 9.74 3.38
CA ILE A 79 -6.14 8.50 3.61
C ILE A 79 -5.35 7.26 3.18
N CYS A 80 -4.69 7.28 2.01
CA CYS A 80 -3.79 6.20 1.60
C CYS A 80 -2.59 6.01 2.57
N SER A 81 -2.34 6.97 3.45
CA SER A 81 -1.30 6.98 4.48
C SER A 81 -1.85 6.87 5.91
N PHE A 82 -3.15 6.60 6.10
CA PHE A 82 -3.83 6.58 7.41
C PHE A 82 -3.49 7.78 8.31
N ARG A 83 -3.51 8.99 7.73
CA ARG A 83 -3.36 10.27 8.43
C ARG A 83 -4.65 11.08 8.34
N VAL A 84 -4.97 11.80 9.41
CA VAL A 84 -6.05 12.79 9.42
C VAL A 84 -5.59 14.06 8.70
N CYS A 85 -6.49 14.69 7.94
CA CYS A 85 -6.41 16.09 7.56
C CYS A 85 -7.81 16.60 7.16
N ASP A 86 -8.09 17.88 7.39
CA ASP A 86 -9.45 18.42 7.29
C ASP A 86 -9.82 18.88 5.87
N HIS A 87 -9.11 18.40 4.84
CA HIS A 87 -9.43 18.78 3.47
C HIS A 87 -10.84 18.26 3.11
N PRO A 88 -11.74 19.13 2.60
CA PRO A 88 -13.11 18.74 2.30
C PRO A 88 -13.21 17.67 1.21
N VAL A 89 -14.23 16.84 1.33
CA VAL A 89 -14.66 15.91 0.27
C VAL A 89 -15.59 16.65 -0.67
N ARG A 90 -15.45 16.46 -1.99
CA ARG A 90 -16.45 16.93 -2.95
C ARG A 90 -17.36 15.76 -3.31
N THR A 91 -18.54 15.72 -2.69
CA THR A 91 -19.63 14.86 -3.14
C THR A 91 -20.22 15.46 -4.42
N LEU A 92 -20.31 14.66 -5.48
CA LEU A 92 -20.88 15.09 -6.75
C LEU A 92 -22.36 14.71 -6.79
N SER A 93 -23.23 15.73 -6.77
CA SER A 93 -24.69 15.58 -6.85
C SER A 93 -25.17 15.22 -8.26
N ASP A 94 -24.39 15.61 -9.28
CA ASP A 94 -24.63 15.35 -10.69
C ASP A 94 -23.44 14.57 -11.27
N PRO A 95 -23.64 13.35 -11.81
CA PRO A 95 -22.57 12.53 -12.36
C PRO A 95 -22.09 12.96 -13.76
N ASP A 96 -22.88 13.73 -14.51
CA ASP A 96 -22.64 14.07 -15.91
C ASP A 96 -21.92 15.43 -16.06
N SER A 97 -21.86 16.21 -14.97
CA SER A 97 -21.03 17.44 -14.86
C SER A 97 -19.50 17.19 -14.85
N LEU A 98 -19.04 15.93 -14.87
CA LEU A 98 -17.62 15.60 -15.05
C LEU A 98 -17.24 15.57 -16.54
N GLY A 99 -16.67 16.67 -17.03
CA GLY A 99 -16.01 16.73 -18.33
C GLY A 99 -14.90 15.67 -18.49
N ASP A 100 -14.51 15.40 -19.74
CA ASP A 100 -13.94 14.12 -20.19
C ASP A 100 -12.49 13.78 -19.77
N ASP A 101 -12.08 14.04 -18.52
CA ASP A 101 -10.78 13.62 -17.94
C ASP A 101 -10.75 12.09 -17.65
N ARG A 102 -11.15 11.28 -18.64
CA ARG A 102 -11.22 9.80 -18.57
C ARG A 102 -9.86 9.14 -18.32
N ASN A 103 -8.76 9.90 -18.41
CA ASN A 103 -7.43 9.36 -18.70
C ASN A 103 -6.38 9.56 -17.58
N ARG A 104 -6.79 9.74 -16.32
CA ARG A 104 -5.86 9.79 -15.16
C ARG A 104 -5.75 8.48 -14.40
N ASN A 105 -5.17 7.48 -15.07
CA ASN A 105 -4.28 6.46 -14.49
C ASN A 105 -4.73 5.72 -13.22
N LEU A 106 -5.98 5.25 -13.19
CA LEU A 106 -6.45 4.22 -12.27
C LEU A 106 -6.83 2.88 -12.95
N GLY A 107 -6.83 2.81 -14.28
CA GLY A 107 -7.13 1.59 -15.04
C GLY A 107 -5.91 0.73 -15.36
N LEU A 108 -4.76 1.36 -15.63
CA LEU A 108 -3.59 0.72 -16.25
C LEU A 108 -2.56 0.14 -15.25
N LEU A 109 -2.72 0.38 -13.95
CA LEU A 109 -1.66 0.10 -12.95
C LEU A 109 -1.80 -1.24 -12.19
N TRP A 110 -2.78 -2.08 -12.55
CA TRP A 110 -3.00 -3.37 -11.88
C TRP A 110 -3.09 -4.57 -12.83
N SER A 111 -2.92 -4.35 -14.13
CA SER A 111 -2.71 -5.39 -15.15
C SER A 111 -1.27 -5.93 -15.14
N TYR A 112 -0.72 -6.16 -13.94
CA TYR A 112 0.50 -6.94 -13.79
C TYR A 112 0.13 -8.42 -13.98
N PRO A 113 0.70 -9.14 -14.98
CA PRO A 113 0.66 -10.59 -14.95
C PRO A 113 1.34 -11.03 -13.65
N THR A 114 0.68 -11.91 -12.89
CA THR A 114 1.34 -12.58 -11.77
C THR A 114 2.48 -13.41 -12.32
N PRO A 115 3.74 -13.24 -11.86
CA PRO A 115 4.84 -14.10 -12.25
C PRO A 115 4.45 -15.57 -12.07
N SER A 116 4.82 -16.42 -13.03
CA SER A 116 4.56 -17.86 -13.00
C SER A 116 5.46 -18.62 -12.02
N GLU A 117 6.24 -17.92 -11.22
CA GLU A 117 7.13 -18.48 -10.21
C GLU A 117 6.31 -19.00 -9.02
N HIS A 118 5.88 -20.25 -9.12
CA HIS A 118 5.30 -21.03 -8.02
C HIS A 118 6.37 -21.46 -6.99
N THR A 119 7.35 -20.60 -6.71
CA THR A 119 8.41 -20.83 -5.75
C THR A 119 7.80 -20.87 -4.34
N ALA A 120 7.74 -22.07 -3.76
CA ALA A 120 7.18 -22.26 -2.43
C ALA A 120 7.96 -21.42 -1.40
N PRO A 121 7.26 -20.70 -0.49
CA PRO A 121 7.93 -19.85 0.48
C PRO A 121 8.83 -20.70 1.41
N ASN A 122 10.15 -20.45 1.38
CA ASN A 122 11.12 -20.97 2.36
C ASN A 122 11.59 -19.84 3.32
N PRO A 123 11.39 -19.93 4.65
CA PRO A 123 10.58 -20.94 5.36
C PRO A 123 9.09 -20.77 5.04
N PRO A 124 8.26 -21.82 5.25
CA PRO A 124 6.82 -21.76 4.94
C PRO A 124 6.12 -20.61 5.67
N LEU A 125 5.13 -20.03 5.01
CA LEU A 125 4.18 -19.12 5.66
C LEU A 125 3.26 -19.95 6.58
N SER A 126 2.74 -19.32 7.64
CA SER A 126 1.66 -19.93 8.42
C SER A 126 0.40 -20.07 7.57
N ALA A 127 -0.54 -20.94 7.97
CA ALA A 127 -1.79 -21.13 7.25
C ALA A 127 -2.56 -19.81 7.04
N TYR A 128 -2.68 -18.99 8.09
CA TYR A 128 -3.28 -17.65 8.03
C TYR A 128 -2.60 -16.73 7.01
N LEU A 129 -1.26 -16.64 7.04
CA LEU A 129 -0.52 -15.79 6.09
C LEU A 129 -0.58 -16.32 4.65
N THR A 130 -0.68 -17.63 4.48
CA THR A 130 -0.87 -18.27 3.17
C THR A 130 -2.22 -17.89 2.57
N GLU A 131 -3.30 -17.96 3.36
CA GLU A 131 -4.63 -17.56 2.89
C GLU A 131 -4.71 -16.05 2.64
N TRP A 132 -4.14 -15.24 3.54
CA TRP A 132 -4.06 -13.79 3.37
C TRP A 132 -3.40 -13.38 2.05
N VAL A 133 -2.36 -14.10 1.61
CA VAL A 133 -1.65 -13.84 0.36
C VAL A 133 -2.42 -14.33 -0.86
N LYS A 134 -3.14 -15.47 -0.80
CA LYS A 134 -4.04 -15.92 -1.88
C LYS A 134 -5.14 -14.89 -2.17
N GLU A 135 -5.84 -14.46 -1.11
CA GLU A 135 -6.96 -13.52 -1.18
C GLU A 135 -6.59 -12.13 -1.72
N LYS A 136 -5.29 -11.79 -1.76
CA LYS A 136 -4.78 -10.51 -2.26
C LYS A 136 -5.40 -10.10 -3.60
N ARG A 137 -5.62 -11.05 -4.52
CA ARG A 137 -6.27 -10.78 -5.82
C ARG A 137 -7.73 -10.34 -5.64
N THR A 138 -8.48 -11.01 -4.77
CA THR A 138 -9.87 -10.67 -4.42
C THR A 138 -9.97 -9.28 -3.80
N ARG A 139 -9.10 -8.98 -2.82
CA ARG A 139 -9.04 -7.66 -2.15
C ARG A 139 -8.71 -6.52 -3.14
N ARG A 140 -7.81 -6.75 -4.11
CA ARG A 140 -7.56 -5.82 -5.23
C ARG A 140 -8.78 -5.62 -6.14
N LEU A 141 -9.49 -6.70 -6.50
CA LEU A 141 -10.68 -6.62 -7.35
C LEU A 141 -11.80 -5.82 -6.67
N LYS A 142 -12.09 -6.10 -5.39
CA LYS A 142 -13.08 -5.38 -4.58
C LYS A 142 -12.71 -3.90 -4.41
N PHE A 143 -11.42 -3.54 -4.29
CA PHE A 143 -10.99 -2.13 -4.36
C PHE A 143 -11.28 -1.47 -5.72
N MET A 144 -11.11 -2.19 -6.83
CA MET A 144 -11.43 -1.68 -8.16
C MET A 144 -12.95 -1.51 -8.36
N GLU A 145 -13.77 -2.38 -7.79
CA GLU A 145 -15.24 -2.25 -7.77
C GLU A 145 -15.69 -1.05 -6.93
N MET A 146 -15.15 -0.88 -5.72
CA MET A 146 -15.38 0.32 -4.90
C MET A 146 -14.98 1.59 -5.66
N SER A 147 -13.85 1.60 -6.38
CA SER A 147 -13.44 2.73 -7.22
C SER A 147 -14.42 2.99 -8.37
N LYS A 148 -14.89 1.95 -9.08
CA LYS A 148 -15.89 2.08 -10.16
C LYS A 148 -17.21 2.69 -9.65
N ALA A 149 -17.68 2.24 -8.48
CA ALA A 149 -18.91 2.75 -7.87
C ALA A 149 -18.76 4.20 -7.36
N ALA A 150 -17.60 4.54 -6.78
CA ALA A 150 -17.39 5.85 -6.14
C ALA A 150 -17.00 6.98 -7.10
N ARG A 151 -16.37 6.69 -8.25
CA ARG A 151 -15.85 7.72 -9.20
C ARG A 151 -16.86 8.79 -9.63
N ARG A 152 -18.16 8.45 -9.70
CA ARG A 152 -19.24 9.38 -10.08
C ARG A 152 -19.92 10.09 -8.90
N ARG A 153 -19.40 9.92 -7.67
CA ARG A 153 -20.04 10.39 -6.43
C ARG A 153 -19.08 11.06 -5.45
N VAL A 154 -17.83 10.60 -5.36
CA VAL A 154 -16.84 11.03 -4.36
C VAL A 154 -15.55 11.45 -5.03
N LEU A 155 -15.30 12.75 -5.07
CA LEU A 155 -14.06 13.35 -5.57
C LEU A 155 -13.20 13.84 -4.39
N ARG A 156 -11.97 13.34 -4.31
CA ARG A 156 -10.94 13.81 -3.37
C ARG A 156 -9.74 14.35 -4.13
N SER A 157 -9.24 15.51 -3.72
CA SER A 157 -8.00 16.07 -4.23
C SER A 157 -6.78 15.24 -3.82
N VAL A 158 -5.69 15.38 -4.57
CA VAL A 158 -4.34 15.10 -4.07
C VAL A 158 -3.78 16.43 -3.57
N VAL A 159 -3.76 16.62 -2.25
CA VAL A 159 -3.17 17.82 -1.65
C VAL A 159 -1.68 17.61 -1.50
N TRP A 160 -0.91 18.45 -2.18
CA TRP A 160 0.51 18.64 -1.93
C TRP A 160 0.66 19.68 -0.83
N GLY A 161 0.48 19.23 0.43
CA GLY A 161 0.95 20.00 1.57
C GLY A 161 2.47 20.15 1.49
N SER A 162 3.03 21.19 2.14
CA SER A 162 4.47 21.44 2.16
C SER A 162 5.24 20.15 2.45
N GLU A 163 6.08 19.75 1.50
CA GLU A 163 6.56 18.38 1.50
C GLU A 163 7.53 18.12 2.64
N ILE A 164 7.08 17.36 3.63
CA ILE A 164 7.98 16.42 4.30
C ILE A 164 8.21 15.27 3.32
N THR A 165 9.01 15.53 2.28
CA THR A 165 9.62 14.51 1.43
C THR A 165 10.64 13.79 2.31
N GLY A 166 10.16 12.84 3.12
CA GLY A 166 10.95 12.06 4.07
C GLY A 166 11.97 11.19 3.35
N ARG A 167 13.09 11.80 2.98
CA ARG A 167 14.17 11.19 2.21
C ARG A 167 15.02 10.33 3.15
N TYR A 168 14.54 9.12 3.43
CA TYR A 168 15.25 8.14 4.26
C TYR A 168 16.40 7.49 3.46
N ILE A 169 17.51 8.23 3.37
CA ILE A 169 18.70 7.94 2.56
C ILE A 169 19.67 7.00 3.30
N VAL A 170 19.65 5.69 3.01
CA VAL A 170 20.85 4.82 2.90
C VAL A 170 20.60 3.78 1.62
N ASN A 171 21.32 3.66 -0.59
CA ASN A 171 21.26 3.04 -1.98
C ASN A 171 21.05 1.52 -2.29
N ARG A 172 20.21 1.30 -3.32
CA ARG A 172 20.34 0.24 -4.35
C ARG A 172 20.36 -1.24 -3.89
N TYR A 173 19.21 -1.81 -3.54
CA TYR A 173 18.85 -3.22 -3.83
C TYR A 173 17.33 -3.39 -3.89
N SER A 174 16.82 -4.40 -4.60
CA SER A 174 15.39 -4.70 -4.67
C SER A 174 14.86 -5.40 -3.39
N MET A 175 13.55 -5.28 -3.14
CA MET A 175 12.89 -5.87 -1.96
C MET A 175 12.49 -7.34 -2.15
N ASP A 176 12.36 -7.80 -3.39
CA ASP A 176 12.05 -9.20 -3.78
C ASP A 176 13.27 -10.13 -3.78
N GLY A 177 14.49 -9.57 -3.86
CA GLY A 177 15.74 -10.33 -3.97
C GLY A 177 16.19 -10.59 -5.42
N ALA A 178 15.47 -10.10 -6.43
CA ALA A 178 15.90 -10.19 -7.81
C ALA A 178 17.13 -9.30 -8.06
N TYR A 179 18.16 -9.88 -8.67
CA TYR A 179 19.35 -9.16 -9.10
C TYR A 179 19.19 -8.79 -10.58
N PHE A 180 18.91 -7.51 -10.85
CA PHE A 180 19.05 -6.99 -12.20
C PHE A 180 20.54 -6.83 -12.50
N ALA A 181 21.06 -7.69 -13.38
CA ALA A 181 22.35 -7.47 -14.02
C ALA A 181 22.28 -6.24 -14.95
N GLU A 182 23.45 -5.74 -15.34
CA GLU A 182 23.63 -4.46 -16.06
C GLU A 182 23.09 -4.47 -17.50
#